data_AF-A0A2E1ALI1-F1
#
_entry.id   AF-A0A2E1ALI1-F1
#
_cell.length_a   1.000
_cell.length_b   1.000
_cell.length_c   1.000
_cell.angle_alpha   90.00
_cell.angle_beta   90.00
_cell.angle_gamma   90.00
#
_symmetry.space_group_name_H-M   'P 1'
#
loop_
_entity.id
_entity.type
_entity.pdbx_description
1 polymer ?
#
loop_
_entity_poly.entity_id
_entity_poly.type
_entity_poly.pdbx_seq_one_letter_code
_entity_poly.pdbx_strand_id
1 'polypeptide(L)'
;MRRLFTVFCLLMLLPLTSLAQNIPPIEPAAIVGDLLIGGSDALSPLTQRIITGFQTEGAAGNIVVENLATSEAMLRFCSGELDIVHADRLPTADENAACRAAGRAPVVMPIAADAVAIVVSNSNPFLTNASLDEIQQIFGPATLWSDIQASWPSEPINRHLTDADSDTFSNFATVIYNGEERIPLTAIGARFYDNLNELYAALQVDPFAVGILPASYANRNIGAVRIVSINNLQPTSENVQSNIYPMSRQFYLISHAALMQEQIQVRAFLNYYILNAPEQIAALSYYPIDLSTAEQAWLNATGNGTVTTLPTPELVEEPDDQTVEEAIDEVTDAPTDESLFEEALQPQLNALQILADARADMELFAVTFFGAERPEGWNGSLNTDDPQLALLVRLDLEVLAASQLGSDVRPFGWFGAVPSSEYAIARDVRHDLELLADAIFGNNERPNGWEGPSDPVMRCDRATQALVGLLRAGGAFAVPQADPTSATYCTDLTQEATVFTEVNLLNRSDFRLSIPGSGGGSTFSGDTLIETDFAVGFYDRGASIRGGVIPNGTPVRVIARSYAEYSNMMLVEGDGFALYLEHQNTSITPTEFFALRDAAQLGTETYCNVAWCE
;
A
#
# COMPACT_ATOMS: atom_id res chain seq x y z
N MET A 1 -83.79 21.32 36.82
CA MET A 1 -82.94 20.18 37.25
C MET A 1 -81.78 20.07 36.27
N ARG A 2 -80.61 20.62 36.62
CA ARG A 2 -79.36 20.48 35.85
C ARG A 2 -78.58 19.31 36.45
N ARG A 3 -78.30 18.27 35.67
CA ARG A 3 -77.38 17.18 36.08
C ARG A 3 -76.10 17.27 35.25
N LEU A 4 -74.99 17.38 35.98
CA LEU A 4 -73.61 17.23 35.52
C LEU A 4 -73.40 15.87 34.85
N PHE A 5 -72.65 15.84 33.75
CA PHE A 5 -71.81 14.70 33.38
C PHE A 5 -70.44 15.23 32.97
N THR A 6 -69.46 14.95 33.83
CA THR A 6 -68.04 15.22 33.63
C THR A 6 -67.47 14.13 32.73
N VAL A 7 -66.95 14.49 31.55
CA VAL A 7 -66.16 13.58 30.70
C VAL A 7 -64.69 13.86 31.00
N PHE A 8 -64.02 12.89 31.63
CA PHE A 8 -62.59 12.93 31.93
C PHE A 8 -61.84 12.40 30.70
N CYS A 9 -61.14 13.28 29.99
CA CYS A 9 -60.30 12.92 28.85
C CYS A 9 -58.96 12.40 29.38
N LEU A 10 -58.77 11.09 29.37
CA LEU A 10 -57.52 10.44 29.77
C LEU A 10 -56.52 10.52 28.60
N LEU A 11 -55.57 11.47 28.66
CA LEU A 11 -54.39 11.50 27.81
C LEU A 11 -53.48 10.31 28.20
N MET A 12 -53.48 9.23 27.42
CA MET A 12 -52.44 8.19 27.53
C MET A 12 -51.18 8.68 26.84
N LEU A 13 -50.17 9.07 27.63
CA LEU A 13 -48.78 9.08 27.18
C LEU A 13 -48.33 7.62 27.00
N LEU A 14 -48.21 7.17 25.75
CA LEU A 14 -47.45 5.96 25.42
C LEU A 14 -45.96 6.33 25.40
N PRO A 15 -45.08 5.60 26.12
CA PRO A 15 -43.64 5.79 25.98
C PRO A 15 -43.21 5.30 24.59
N LEU A 16 -42.53 6.17 23.84
CA LEU A 16 -41.77 5.80 22.65
C LEU A 16 -40.61 4.91 23.09
N THR A 17 -40.83 3.61 23.18
CA THR A 17 -39.74 2.63 23.16
C THR A 17 -39.23 2.56 21.72
N SER A 18 -38.09 3.22 21.46
CA SER A 18 -37.29 2.98 20.26
C SER A 18 -36.98 1.47 20.20
N LEU A 19 -37.51 0.80 19.18
CA LEU A 19 -37.04 -0.53 18.80
C LEU A 19 -35.64 -0.33 18.24
N ALA A 20 -34.62 -0.90 18.89
CA ALA A 20 -33.31 -1.06 18.25
C ALA A 20 -33.55 -1.91 16.98
N GLN A 21 -33.37 -1.31 15.82
CA GLN A 21 -33.46 -2.01 14.54
C GLN A 21 -32.12 -2.70 14.33
N ASN A 22 -32.11 -4.03 14.36
CA ASN A 22 -30.91 -4.81 14.03
C ASN A 22 -30.75 -4.83 12.50
N ILE A 23 -29.50 -4.86 12.02
CA ILE A 23 -29.22 -5.05 10.59
C ILE A 23 -29.76 -6.42 10.12
N PRO A 24 -30.36 -6.50 8.91
CA PRO A 24 -30.95 -7.73 8.42
C PRO A 24 -29.88 -8.78 8.11
N PRO A 25 -30.18 -10.08 8.26
CA PRO A 25 -29.27 -11.14 7.82
C PRO A 25 -29.11 -11.12 6.30
N ILE A 26 -27.95 -11.58 5.84
CA ILE A 26 -27.58 -11.68 4.42
C ILE A 26 -27.56 -13.15 4.01
N GLU A 27 -27.97 -13.44 2.78
CA GLU A 27 -27.79 -14.73 2.12
C GLU A 27 -26.62 -14.61 1.13
N PRO A 28 -25.38 -15.01 1.48
CA PRO A 28 -24.21 -14.78 0.62
C PRO A 28 -24.33 -15.42 -0.76
N ALA A 29 -24.96 -16.60 -0.86
CA ALA A 29 -25.22 -17.31 -2.12
C ALA A 29 -26.03 -16.51 -3.17
N ALA A 30 -26.75 -15.47 -2.74
CA ALA A 30 -27.51 -14.60 -3.65
C ALA A 30 -26.71 -13.38 -4.13
N ILE A 31 -25.45 -13.23 -3.69
CA ILE A 31 -24.63 -12.05 -3.95
C ILE A 31 -23.62 -12.36 -5.05
N VAL A 32 -23.65 -11.52 -6.10
CA VAL A 32 -22.69 -11.55 -7.20
C VAL A 32 -22.11 -10.15 -7.40
N GLY A 33 -20.79 -10.05 -7.52
CA GLY A 33 -20.11 -8.82 -7.92
C GLY A 33 -18.71 -8.70 -7.34
N ASP A 34 -17.87 -7.94 -8.03
CA ASP A 34 -16.50 -7.69 -7.61
C ASP A 34 -16.45 -6.64 -6.50
N LEU A 35 -15.40 -6.71 -5.69
CA LEU A 35 -15.11 -5.79 -4.60
C LEU A 35 -13.63 -5.45 -4.59
N LEU A 36 -13.31 -4.15 -4.56
CA LEU A 36 -11.96 -3.67 -4.36
C LEU A 36 -11.85 -2.97 -3.00
N ILE A 37 -11.06 -3.58 -2.13
CA ILE A 37 -10.85 -3.17 -0.74
C ILE A 37 -9.39 -2.78 -0.59
N GLY A 38 -9.10 -1.66 0.08
CA GLY A 38 -7.71 -1.28 0.34
C GLY A 38 -7.52 -0.60 1.69
N GLY A 39 -6.30 -0.67 2.23
CA GLY A 39 -5.92 -0.01 3.48
C GLY A 39 -5.09 -0.90 4.40
N SER A 40 -5.30 -0.75 5.70
CA SER A 40 -4.36 -1.15 6.75
C SER A 40 -4.05 -2.65 6.77
N ASP A 41 -2.75 -2.98 6.72
CA ASP A 41 -2.24 -4.34 6.84
C ASP A 41 -2.63 -4.98 8.19
N ALA A 42 -2.83 -4.15 9.21
CA ALA A 42 -3.24 -4.58 10.53
C ALA A 42 -4.70 -5.00 10.60
N LEU A 43 -5.56 -4.61 9.65
CA LEU A 43 -6.96 -5.07 9.57
C LEU A 43 -7.17 -6.17 8.51
N SER A 44 -6.17 -6.38 7.64
CA SER A 44 -6.18 -7.42 6.60
C SER A 44 -6.48 -8.84 7.12
N PRO A 45 -5.90 -9.33 8.25
CA PRO A 45 -6.20 -10.67 8.73
C PRO A 45 -7.68 -10.91 9.08
N LEU A 46 -8.35 -9.89 9.64
CA LEU A 46 -9.78 -9.95 9.95
C LEU A 46 -10.59 -9.91 8.65
N THR A 47 -10.24 -8.98 7.76
CA THR A 47 -10.91 -8.79 6.46
C THR A 47 -10.86 -10.07 5.63
N GLN A 48 -9.69 -10.71 5.53
CA GLN A 48 -9.52 -11.95 4.77
C GLN A 48 -10.36 -13.10 5.32
N ARG A 49 -10.48 -13.23 6.65
CA ARG A 49 -11.33 -14.25 7.28
C ARG A 49 -12.82 -14.03 6.97
N ILE A 50 -13.26 -12.78 6.97
CA ILE A 50 -14.63 -12.42 6.59
C ILE A 50 -14.88 -12.74 5.12
N ILE A 51 -13.94 -12.40 4.22
CA ILE A 51 -14.01 -12.74 2.79
C ILE A 51 -14.12 -14.25 2.58
N THR A 52 -13.27 -15.03 3.24
CA THR A 52 -13.31 -16.50 3.15
C THR A 52 -14.67 -17.04 3.59
N GLY A 53 -15.25 -16.56 4.70
CA GLY A 53 -16.60 -16.95 5.13
C GLY A 53 -17.66 -16.59 4.08
N PHE A 54 -17.64 -15.35 3.60
CA PHE A 54 -18.58 -14.83 2.62
C PHE A 54 -18.59 -15.64 1.31
N GLN A 55 -17.41 -15.97 0.79
CA GLN A 55 -17.24 -16.80 -0.41
C GLN A 55 -17.60 -18.28 -0.16
N THR A 56 -17.24 -18.82 1.01
CA THR A 56 -17.58 -20.21 1.39
C THR A 56 -19.09 -20.41 1.49
N GLU A 57 -19.82 -19.38 1.91
CA GLU A 57 -21.29 -19.37 1.96
C GLU A 57 -21.96 -19.08 0.60
N GLY A 58 -21.18 -18.95 -0.47
CA GLY A 58 -21.66 -18.95 -1.84
C GLY A 58 -21.66 -17.60 -2.56
N ALA A 59 -21.14 -16.54 -1.95
CA ALA A 59 -20.98 -15.27 -2.67
C ALA A 59 -20.00 -15.43 -3.84
N ALA A 60 -20.35 -14.88 -5.00
CA ALA A 60 -19.57 -14.96 -6.23
C ALA A 60 -19.03 -13.58 -6.64
N GLY A 61 -17.84 -13.56 -7.23
CA GLY A 61 -17.15 -12.33 -7.64
C GLY A 61 -15.71 -12.29 -7.12
N ASN A 62 -14.90 -11.47 -7.77
CA ASN A 62 -13.51 -11.26 -7.39
C ASN A 62 -13.43 -10.22 -6.27
N ILE A 63 -13.00 -10.65 -5.08
CA ILE A 63 -12.79 -9.75 -3.93
C ILE A 63 -11.29 -9.57 -3.75
N VAL A 64 -10.80 -8.37 -4.06
CA VAL A 64 -9.39 -8.01 -3.97
C VAL A 64 -9.16 -7.14 -2.74
N VAL A 65 -8.12 -7.47 -1.97
CA VAL A 65 -7.66 -6.70 -0.82
C VAL A 65 -6.24 -6.23 -1.08
N GLU A 66 -6.03 -4.91 -1.06
CA GLU A 66 -4.73 -4.29 -1.22
C GLU A 66 -4.24 -3.71 0.11
N ASN A 67 -3.05 -4.12 0.55
CA ASN A 67 -2.43 -3.50 1.70
C ASN A 67 -1.86 -2.13 1.28
N LEU A 68 -2.44 -1.07 1.83
CA LEU A 68 -2.11 0.32 1.55
C LEU A 68 -2.08 1.09 2.87
N ALA A 69 -1.31 2.17 2.96
CA ALA A 69 -1.50 3.09 4.08
C ALA A 69 -2.95 3.63 4.06
N THR A 70 -3.58 3.79 5.24
CA THR A 70 -4.95 4.35 5.33
C THR A 70 -5.09 5.67 4.55
N SER A 71 -4.05 6.52 4.54
CA SER A 71 -4.04 7.77 3.78
C SER A 71 -4.16 7.57 2.27
N GLU A 72 -3.43 6.58 1.73
CA GLU A 72 -3.45 6.25 0.30
C GLU A 72 -4.77 5.59 -0.09
N ALA A 73 -5.26 4.66 0.74
CA ALA A 73 -6.57 4.06 0.53
C ALA A 73 -7.69 5.10 0.57
N MET A 74 -7.62 6.10 1.46
CA MET A 74 -8.57 7.21 1.47
C MET A 74 -8.50 8.04 0.18
N LEU A 75 -7.31 8.32 -0.35
CA LEU A 75 -7.16 9.03 -1.63
C LEU A 75 -7.84 8.27 -2.78
N ARG A 76 -7.54 6.98 -2.92
CA ARG A 76 -8.10 6.10 -3.97
C ARG A 76 -9.60 5.84 -3.77
N PHE A 77 -10.05 5.81 -2.53
CA PHE A 77 -11.47 5.81 -2.22
C PHE A 77 -12.14 7.14 -2.61
N CYS A 78 -11.53 8.29 -2.38
CA CYS A 78 -12.12 9.56 -2.81
C CYS A 78 -12.21 9.66 -4.36
N SER A 79 -11.25 9.09 -5.11
CA SER A 79 -11.18 9.18 -6.58
C SER A 79 -12.15 8.27 -7.34
N GLY A 80 -12.65 7.20 -6.71
CA GLY A 80 -13.49 6.22 -7.42
C GLY A 80 -12.92 4.80 -7.42
N GLU A 81 -11.64 4.64 -7.09
CA GLU A 81 -10.90 3.41 -7.32
C GLU A 81 -11.22 2.31 -6.31
N LEU A 82 -11.47 2.64 -5.04
CA LEU A 82 -11.84 1.65 -4.01
C LEU A 82 -13.33 1.69 -3.68
N ASP A 83 -13.89 0.53 -3.34
CA ASP A 83 -15.26 0.40 -2.83
C ASP A 83 -15.30 0.58 -1.31
N ILE A 84 -14.29 0.03 -0.63
CA ILE A 84 -14.20 -0.04 0.83
C ILE A 84 -12.76 0.25 1.26
N VAL A 85 -12.61 1.12 2.26
CA VAL A 85 -11.36 1.26 3.00
C VAL A 85 -11.46 0.51 4.32
N HIS A 86 -10.50 -0.37 4.60
CA HIS A 86 -10.35 -1.03 5.90
C HIS A 86 -9.23 -0.34 6.69
N ALA A 87 -9.60 0.67 7.49
CA ALA A 87 -8.68 1.63 8.09
C ALA A 87 -8.31 1.30 9.54
N ASP A 88 -7.13 1.74 9.97
CA ASP A 88 -6.63 1.69 11.34
C ASP A 88 -6.71 3.03 12.10
N ARG A 89 -7.25 4.04 11.42
CA ARG A 89 -7.59 5.35 11.98
C ARG A 89 -8.81 5.93 11.30
N LEU A 90 -9.39 6.95 11.91
CA LEU A 90 -10.41 7.76 11.27
C LEU A 90 -9.80 8.56 10.10
N PRO A 91 -10.61 8.90 9.08
CA PRO A 91 -10.23 9.89 8.09
C PRO A 91 -9.94 11.25 8.73
N THR A 92 -8.91 11.93 8.27
CA THR A 92 -8.59 13.29 8.70
C THR A 92 -9.66 14.29 8.24
N ALA A 93 -9.60 15.52 8.75
CA ALA A 93 -10.51 16.58 8.30
C ALA A 93 -10.35 16.86 6.79
N ASP A 94 -9.12 16.83 6.30
CA ASP A 94 -8.80 17.11 4.90
C ASP A 94 -9.23 15.96 3.98
N GLU A 95 -9.01 14.70 4.39
CA GLU A 95 -9.51 13.52 3.66
C GLU A 95 -11.03 13.53 3.56
N ASN A 96 -11.73 13.85 4.66
CA ASN A 96 -13.18 14.01 4.66
C ASN A 96 -13.65 15.12 3.71
N ALA A 97 -12.93 16.25 3.66
CA ALA A 97 -13.26 17.36 2.77
C ALA A 97 -13.04 16.99 1.30
N ALA A 98 -11.91 16.34 0.98
CA ALA A 98 -11.57 15.88 -0.36
C ALA A 98 -12.61 14.88 -0.89
N CYS A 99 -12.95 13.86 -0.10
CA CYS A 99 -13.97 12.88 -0.46
C CYS A 99 -15.35 13.51 -0.66
N ARG A 100 -15.75 14.49 0.17
CA ARG A 100 -17.02 15.23 -0.03
C ARG A 100 -17.00 16.07 -1.30
N ALA A 101 -15.88 16.70 -1.63
CA ALA A 101 -15.73 17.47 -2.86
C ALA A 101 -15.84 16.57 -4.11
N ALA A 102 -15.35 15.33 -4.01
CA ALA A 102 -15.52 14.28 -5.02
C ALA A 102 -16.91 13.62 -5.01
N GLY A 103 -17.85 14.06 -4.16
CA GLY A 103 -19.18 13.47 -4.02
C GLY A 103 -19.21 12.13 -3.28
N ARG A 104 -18.08 11.59 -2.82
CA ARG A 104 -17.95 10.32 -2.10
C ARG A 104 -17.81 10.54 -0.60
N ALA A 105 -18.78 11.24 0.02
CA ALA A 105 -18.77 11.48 1.46
C ALA A 105 -18.61 10.15 2.25
N PRO A 106 -17.60 10.03 3.14
CA PRO A 106 -17.32 8.77 3.84
C PRO A 106 -18.39 8.39 4.87
N VAL A 107 -18.78 7.12 4.87
CA VAL A 107 -19.55 6.45 5.91
C VAL A 107 -18.60 5.57 6.69
N VAL A 108 -18.39 5.89 7.97
CA VAL A 108 -17.42 5.21 8.84
C VAL A 108 -18.13 4.24 9.77
N MET A 109 -17.67 2.99 9.80
CA MET A 109 -18.19 1.89 10.61
C MET A 109 -17.07 1.34 11.50
N PRO A 110 -17.05 1.62 12.81
CA PRO A 110 -16.04 1.05 13.71
C PRO A 110 -16.27 -0.45 13.89
N ILE A 111 -15.22 -1.26 13.75
CA ILE A 111 -15.33 -2.74 13.75
C ILE A 111 -14.60 -3.41 14.92
N ALA A 112 -13.38 -2.99 15.22
CA ALA A 112 -12.56 -3.63 16.24
C ALA A 112 -11.56 -2.64 16.84
N ALA A 113 -10.80 -3.07 17.84
CA ALA A 113 -9.66 -2.33 18.32
C ALA A 113 -8.44 -3.25 18.50
N ASP A 114 -7.27 -2.65 18.49
CA ASP A 114 -5.98 -3.29 18.77
C ASP A 114 -5.07 -2.29 19.47
N ALA A 115 -3.86 -2.71 19.83
CA ALA A 115 -2.85 -1.83 20.36
C ALA A 115 -1.45 -2.28 19.94
N VAL A 116 -0.47 -1.39 20.02
CA VAL A 116 0.94 -1.80 19.96
C VAL A 116 1.42 -2.13 21.38
N ALA A 117 1.91 -3.36 21.55
CA ALA A 117 2.45 -3.84 22.82
C ALA A 117 3.97 -3.74 22.81
N ILE A 118 4.54 -3.22 23.91
CA ILE A 118 5.97 -3.37 24.20
C ILE A 118 6.17 -4.71 24.88
N VAL A 119 7.07 -5.52 24.34
CA VAL A 119 7.31 -6.88 24.82
C VAL A 119 8.79 -7.09 25.15
N VAL A 120 9.04 -7.95 26.13
CA VAL A 120 10.37 -8.42 26.51
C VAL A 120 10.38 -9.92 26.70
N SER A 121 11.57 -10.51 26.73
CA SER A 121 11.75 -11.90 27.15
C SER A 121 11.09 -12.17 28.50
N ASN A 122 10.54 -13.37 28.70
CA ASN A 122 10.10 -13.82 30.03
C ASN A 122 11.24 -13.86 31.05
N SER A 123 12.49 -13.99 30.58
CA SER A 123 13.68 -13.99 31.42
C SER A 123 14.18 -12.58 31.78
N ASN A 124 13.60 -11.52 31.20
CA ASN A 124 13.97 -10.14 31.52
C ASN A 124 13.62 -9.82 32.99
N PRO A 125 14.61 -9.47 33.84
CA PRO A 125 14.39 -9.40 35.28
C PRO A 125 13.95 -8.02 35.81
N PHE A 126 13.92 -6.97 34.98
CA PHE A 126 13.80 -5.58 35.47
C PHE A 126 12.70 -4.76 34.80
N LEU A 127 12.50 -4.89 33.48
CA LEU A 127 11.56 -4.06 32.75
C LEU A 127 10.14 -4.61 32.86
N THR A 128 9.40 -4.17 33.87
CA THR A 128 7.98 -4.55 34.09
C THR A 128 7.01 -3.43 33.77
N ASN A 129 7.47 -2.19 33.92
CA ASN A 129 6.74 -0.97 33.61
C ASN A 129 7.71 0.08 33.08
N ALA A 130 7.25 0.91 32.15
CA ALA A 130 7.98 2.06 31.64
C ALA A 130 7.02 3.25 31.42
N SER A 131 7.53 4.47 31.50
CA SER A 131 6.88 5.68 31.03
C SER A 131 7.08 5.86 29.52
N LEU A 132 6.31 6.76 28.90
CA LEU A 132 6.49 7.06 27.47
C LEU A 132 7.88 7.64 27.18
N ASP A 133 8.41 8.49 28.06
CA ASP A 133 9.76 9.05 27.94
C ASP A 133 10.83 7.97 28.02
N GLU A 134 10.61 6.94 28.83
CA GLU A 134 11.51 5.78 28.90
C GLU A 134 11.40 4.91 27.65
N ILE A 135 10.20 4.65 27.13
CA ILE A 135 10.01 3.95 25.86
C ILE A 135 10.69 4.71 24.70
N GLN A 136 10.57 6.03 24.67
CA GLN A 136 11.23 6.89 23.70
C GLN A 136 12.77 6.81 23.79
N GLN A 137 13.32 6.69 24.99
CA GLN A 137 14.77 6.48 25.15
C GLN A 137 15.18 5.05 24.76
N ILE A 138 14.42 4.04 25.20
CA ILE A 138 14.66 2.62 24.91
C ILE A 138 14.74 2.41 23.42
N PHE A 139 13.76 2.87 22.64
CA PHE A 139 13.71 2.65 21.19
C PHE A 139 14.41 3.74 20.37
N GLY A 140 15.16 4.63 21.03
CA GLY A 140 15.83 5.75 20.38
C GLY A 140 17.31 5.80 20.77
N PRO A 141 17.75 6.89 21.43
CA PRO A 141 19.17 7.20 21.58
C PRO A 141 19.94 6.34 22.58
N ALA A 142 19.28 5.65 23.52
CA ALA A 142 19.98 4.87 24.53
C ALA A 142 20.74 3.70 23.90
N THR A 143 21.89 3.33 24.43
CA THR A 143 22.66 2.17 23.92
C THR A 143 22.72 1.05 24.94
N LEU A 144 22.70 1.42 26.23
CA LEU A 144 22.67 0.52 27.37
C LEU A 144 21.41 0.77 28.19
N TRP A 145 20.89 -0.26 28.85
CA TRP A 145 19.74 -0.10 29.75
C TRP A 145 20.01 0.89 30.89
N SER A 146 21.26 0.94 31.38
CA SER A 146 21.68 1.90 32.41
C SER A 146 21.74 3.36 31.96
N ASP A 147 21.67 3.63 30.64
CA ASP A 147 21.61 5.01 30.12
C ASP A 147 20.27 5.68 30.49
N ILE A 148 19.23 4.88 30.67
CA ILE A 148 17.84 5.34 30.94
C ILE A 148 17.58 5.42 32.44
N GLN A 149 17.91 4.35 33.17
CA GLN A 149 17.89 4.33 34.62
C GLN A 149 19.17 3.70 35.17
N ALA A 150 19.87 4.41 36.05
CA ALA A 150 21.12 3.93 36.65
C ALA A 150 20.98 2.61 37.44
N SER A 151 19.77 2.25 37.88
CA SER A 151 19.49 0.96 38.54
C SER A 151 19.26 -0.21 37.59
N TRP A 152 19.10 0.03 36.28
CA TRP A 152 18.96 -1.02 35.29
C TRP A 152 20.34 -1.59 34.90
N PRO A 153 20.39 -2.81 34.31
CA PRO A 153 21.65 -3.45 33.94
C PRO A 153 22.50 -2.61 32.99
N SER A 154 23.83 -2.69 33.08
CA SER A 154 24.74 -2.07 32.10
C SER A 154 24.95 -2.97 30.88
N GLU A 155 23.84 -3.43 30.31
CA GLU A 155 23.80 -4.37 29.19
C GLU A 155 23.25 -3.66 27.94
N PRO A 156 23.67 -4.06 26.72
CA PRO A 156 23.13 -3.50 25.48
C PRO A 156 21.62 -3.67 25.33
N ILE A 157 20.97 -2.71 24.67
CA ILE A 157 19.57 -2.79 24.29
C ILE A 157 19.46 -3.44 22.90
N ASN A 158 18.96 -4.66 22.84
CA ASN A 158 18.65 -5.33 21.57
C ASN A 158 17.17 -5.12 21.24
N ARG A 159 16.88 -4.40 20.16
CA ARG A 159 15.50 -4.02 19.80
C ARG A 159 15.04 -4.85 18.62
N HIS A 160 13.86 -5.44 18.75
CA HIS A 160 13.23 -6.26 17.73
C HIS A 160 11.89 -5.62 17.37
N LEU A 161 11.84 -4.96 16.21
CA LEU A 161 10.68 -4.23 15.73
C LEU A 161 10.02 -5.00 14.59
N THR A 162 8.73 -4.78 14.39
CA THR A 162 8.05 -5.22 13.17
C THR A 162 8.68 -4.53 11.96
N ASP A 163 8.40 -5.03 10.76
CA ASP A 163 8.88 -4.43 9.52
C ASP A 163 8.63 -2.91 9.47
N ALA A 164 9.59 -2.18 8.89
CA ALA A 164 9.56 -0.72 8.85
C ALA A 164 8.34 -0.17 8.10
N ASP A 165 7.80 -0.92 7.13
CA ASP A 165 6.64 -0.51 6.35
C ASP A 165 5.31 -0.98 6.96
N SER A 166 5.33 -1.62 8.14
CA SER A 166 4.13 -2.12 8.81
C SER A 166 3.35 -1.05 9.58
N ASP A 167 2.02 -1.18 9.65
CA ASP A 167 1.19 -0.23 10.40
C ASP A 167 1.47 -0.27 11.91
N THR A 168 1.98 -1.40 12.42
CA THR A 168 2.41 -1.52 13.83
C THR A 168 3.61 -0.63 14.12
N PHE A 169 4.57 -0.60 13.20
CA PHE A 169 5.74 0.27 13.31
C PHE A 169 5.35 1.74 13.16
N SER A 170 4.55 2.07 12.14
CA SER A 170 4.13 3.45 11.90
C SER A 170 3.26 4.00 13.05
N ASN A 171 2.37 3.19 13.63
CA ASN A 171 1.61 3.57 14.83
C ASN A 171 2.54 3.85 16.03
N PHE A 172 3.51 2.97 16.27
CA PHE A 172 4.51 3.15 17.31
C PHE A 172 5.30 4.45 17.13
N ALA A 173 5.82 4.69 15.92
CA ALA A 173 6.59 5.90 15.61
C ALA A 173 5.74 7.17 15.72
N THR A 174 4.48 7.11 15.30
CA THR A 174 3.52 8.21 15.43
C THR A 174 3.29 8.57 16.90
N VAL A 175 3.05 7.58 17.76
CA VAL A 175 2.74 7.84 19.17
C VAL A 175 3.98 8.27 19.96
N ILE A 176 5.13 7.65 19.72
CA ILE A 176 6.34 7.87 20.54
C ILE A 176 7.22 9.02 20.01
N TYR A 177 7.24 9.23 18.69
CA TYR A 177 8.11 10.19 18.04
C TYR A 177 7.38 11.17 17.13
N ASN A 178 6.04 11.28 17.25
CA ASN A 178 5.23 12.18 16.44
C ASN A 178 5.45 11.97 14.91
N GLY A 179 5.66 10.72 14.51
CA GLY A 179 5.86 10.31 13.12
C GLY A 179 7.33 10.36 12.65
N GLU A 180 8.29 10.71 13.51
CA GLU A 180 9.71 10.69 13.16
C GLU A 180 10.29 9.26 13.17
N GLU A 181 9.94 8.48 12.16
CA GLU A 181 10.35 7.06 12.00
C GLU A 181 11.87 6.87 11.95
N ARG A 182 12.64 7.87 11.49
CA ARG A 182 14.11 7.81 11.45
C ARG A 182 14.73 7.47 12.80
N ILE A 183 14.13 7.92 13.90
CA ILE A 183 14.69 7.72 15.25
C ILE A 183 14.70 6.22 15.60
N PRO A 184 13.57 5.50 15.60
CA PRO A 184 13.58 4.06 15.85
C PRO A 184 14.25 3.25 14.72
N LEU A 185 14.23 3.72 13.46
CA LEU A 185 14.92 3.06 12.34
C LEU A 185 16.44 3.00 12.53
N THR A 186 17.03 4.05 13.12
CA THR A 186 18.49 4.19 13.24
C THR A 186 19.02 3.88 14.65
N ALA A 187 18.15 3.45 15.56
CA ALA A 187 18.54 3.11 16.93
C ALA A 187 19.55 1.95 16.96
N ILE A 188 20.67 2.14 17.67
CA ILE A 188 21.77 1.16 17.70
C ILE A 188 21.31 -0.15 18.33
N GLY A 189 21.27 -1.24 17.55
CA GLY A 189 20.77 -2.54 18.01
C GLY A 189 19.32 -2.82 17.60
N ALA A 190 18.71 -1.97 16.77
CA ALA A 190 17.45 -2.25 16.09
C ALA A 190 17.59 -3.32 15.00
N ARG A 191 16.60 -4.21 14.96
CA ARG A 191 16.40 -5.24 13.94
C ARG A 191 14.92 -5.28 13.59
N PHE A 192 14.62 -5.40 12.30
CA PHE A 192 13.28 -5.35 11.73
C PHE A 192 12.92 -6.74 11.18
N TYR A 193 11.65 -7.12 11.32
CA TYR A 193 11.17 -8.45 10.98
C TYR A 193 9.84 -8.36 10.24
N ASP A 194 9.81 -8.91 9.03
CA ASP A 194 8.60 -9.18 8.24
C ASP A 194 7.78 -10.34 8.85
N ASN A 195 8.47 -11.35 9.40
CA ASN A 195 7.88 -12.49 10.06
C ASN A 195 7.87 -12.34 11.59
N LEU A 196 6.67 -12.13 12.14
CA LEU A 196 6.50 -11.94 13.59
C LEU A 196 6.90 -13.18 14.43
N ASN A 197 6.94 -14.39 13.86
CA ASN A 197 7.44 -15.57 14.56
C ASN A 197 8.96 -15.50 14.80
N GLU A 198 9.70 -14.90 13.87
CA GLU A 198 11.15 -14.71 14.01
C GLU A 198 11.48 -13.63 15.04
N LEU A 199 10.71 -12.54 15.03
CA LEU A 199 10.74 -11.51 16.07
C LEU A 199 10.52 -12.16 17.45
N TYR A 200 9.52 -13.03 17.57
CA TYR A 200 9.26 -13.80 18.78
C TYR A 200 10.44 -14.66 19.23
N ALA A 201 11.00 -15.45 18.31
CA ALA A 201 12.12 -16.33 18.61
C ALA A 201 13.33 -15.51 19.08
N ALA A 202 13.58 -14.35 18.47
CA ALA A 202 14.65 -13.45 18.86
C ALA A 202 14.45 -12.86 20.27
N LEU A 203 13.23 -12.47 20.64
CA LEU A 203 12.91 -11.98 21.99
C LEU A 203 13.09 -13.07 23.05
N GLN A 204 12.88 -14.34 22.73
CA GLN A 204 12.94 -15.42 23.71
C GLN A 204 14.35 -15.79 24.13
N VAL A 205 15.32 -15.68 23.22
CA VAL A 205 16.69 -16.13 23.46
C VAL A 205 17.54 -15.12 24.25
N ASP A 206 17.14 -13.85 24.28
CA ASP A 206 17.92 -12.78 24.90
C ASP A 206 17.14 -12.12 26.07
N PRO A 207 17.62 -12.22 27.32
CA PRO A 207 16.97 -11.59 28.49
C PRO A 207 16.96 -10.05 28.42
N PHE A 208 17.81 -9.43 27.59
CA PHE A 208 17.92 -7.98 27.43
C PHE A 208 17.24 -7.48 26.15
N ALA A 209 16.56 -8.36 25.40
CA ALA A 209 15.80 -8.00 24.22
C ALA A 209 14.47 -7.31 24.58
N VAL A 210 14.11 -6.33 23.76
CA VAL A 210 12.83 -5.60 23.80
C VAL A 210 12.28 -5.48 22.39
N GLY A 211 10.96 -5.46 22.25
CA GLY A 211 10.34 -5.35 20.93
C GLY A 211 8.96 -4.75 20.95
N ILE A 212 8.44 -4.53 19.74
CA ILE A 212 7.07 -4.08 19.50
C ILE A 212 6.32 -5.15 18.73
N LEU A 213 5.08 -5.42 19.13
CA LEU A 213 4.19 -6.37 18.46
C LEU A 213 2.75 -5.84 18.48
N PRO A 214 1.89 -6.24 17.52
CA PRO A 214 0.45 -6.11 17.71
C PRO A 214 0.03 -6.82 19.00
N ALA A 215 -0.74 -6.16 19.85
CA ALA A 215 -1.19 -6.72 21.11
C ALA A 215 -2.06 -7.96 20.88
N SER A 216 -2.87 -7.97 19.82
CA SER A 216 -3.57 -9.15 19.32
C SER A 216 -2.67 -10.36 19.05
N TYR A 217 -1.50 -10.15 18.47
CA TYR A 217 -0.52 -11.20 18.22
C TYR A 217 0.19 -11.60 19.52
N ALA A 218 0.46 -10.64 20.41
CA ALA A 218 0.97 -10.89 21.76
C ALA A 218 0.06 -11.80 22.59
N ASN A 219 -1.24 -11.53 22.54
CA ASN A 219 -2.28 -12.25 23.27
C ASN A 219 -2.55 -13.66 22.70
N ARG A 220 -2.26 -13.93 21.43
CA ARG A 220 -2.35 -15.29 20.87
C ARG A 220 -1.22 -16.20 21.34
N ASN A 221 -0.08 -15.60 21.69
CA ASN A 221 1.14 -16.30 22.10
C ASN A 221 1.41 -16.08 23.60
N ILE A 222 0.37 -16.21 24.44
CA ILE A 222 0.49 -16.03 25.90
C ILE A 222 1.59 -16.92 26.45
N GLY A 223 2.48 -16.32 27.24
CA GLY A 223 3.58 -17.01 27.89
C GLY A 223 4.82 -17.19 27.00
N ALA A 224 4.79 -16.76 25.74
CA ALA A 224 6.00 -16.72 24.89
C ALA A 224 6.89 -15.51 25.21
N VAL A 225 6.28 -14.37 25.50
CA VAL A 225 6.92 -13.10 25.92
C VAL A 225 6.10 -12.44 27.02
N ARG A 226 6.68 -11.45 27.68
CA ARG A 226 6.01 -10.64 28.70
C ARG A 226 5.74 -9.24 28.17
N ILE A 227 4.49 -8.79 28.26
CA ILE A 227 4.10 -7.42 27.92
C ILE A 227 4.54 -6.46 29.04
N VAL A 228 5.20 -5.36 28.67
CA VAL A 228 5.61 -4.29 29.58
C VAL A 228 4.45 -3.31 29.75
N SER A 229 4.12 -2.96 31.00
CA SER A 229 3.12 -1.93 31.26
C SER A 229 3.65 -0.56 30.84
N ILE A 230 2.78 0.30 30.31
CA ILE A 230 3.12 1.71 30.02
C ILE A 230 2.35 2.58 31.00
N ASN A 231 3.05 3.35 31.83
CA ASN A 231 2.44 4.15 32.90
C ASN A 231 1.48 3.32 33.80
N ASN A 232 1.86 2.07 34.08
CA ASN A 232 1.08 1.04 34.80
C ASN A 232 -0.19 0.56 34.07
N LEU A 233 -0.33 0.86 32.78
CA LEU A 233 -1.41 0.37 31.94
C LEU A 233 -0.92 -0.78 31.07
N GLN A 234 -1.66 -1.88 31.09
CA GLN A 234 -1.53 -2.98 30.13
C GLN A 234 -2.52 -2.77 28.98
N PRO A 235 -2.27 -3.32 27.78
CA PRO A 235 -3.23 -3.30 26.69
C PRO A 235 -4.35 -4.31 26.98
N THR A 236 -5.24 -3.98 27.91
CA THR A 236 -6.44 -4.77 28.20
C THR A 236 -7.60 -4.27 27.33
N SER A 237 -8.64 -5.10 27.16
CA SER A 237 -9.84 -4.69 26.44
C SER A 237 -10.42 -3.38 26.95
N GLU A 238 -10.49 -3.21 28.28
CA GLU A 238 -10.97 -1.98 28.92
C GLU A 238 -10.09 -0.77 28.58
N ASN A 239 -8.75 -0.91 28.70
CA ASN A 239 -7.83 0.19 28.49
C ASN A 239 -7.74 0.61 27.02
N VAL A 240 -7.87 -0.36 26.10
CA VAL A 240 -7.81 -0.12 24.66
C VAL A 240 -9.10 0.51 24.15
N GLN A 241 -10.27 0.00 24.57
CA GLN A 241 -11.55 0.57 24.17
C GLN A 241 -11.77 1.99 24.71
N SER A 242 -11.31 2.26 25.94
CA SER A 242 -11.38 3.60 26.53
C SER A 242 -10.28 4.55 26.03
N ASN A 243 -9.39 4.08 25.14
CA ASN A 243 -8.28 4.83 24.57
C ASN A 243 -7.34 5.44 25.62
N ILE A 244 -7.23 4.81 26.80
CA ILE A 244 -6.32 5.25 27.87
C ILE A 244 -4.95 4.57 27.76
N TYR A 245 -4.87 3.41 27.12
CA TYR A 245 -3.59 2.83 26.75
C TYR A 245 -2.97 3.64 25.60
N PRO A 246 -1.72 4.14 25.69
CA PRO A 246 -1.22 5.19 24.79
C PRO A 246 -1.16 4.81 23.30
N MET A 247 -0.91 3.54 22.98
CA MET A 247 -0.78 3.06 21.60
C MET A 247 -1.99 2.21 21.19
N SER A 248 -3.18 2.63 21.61
CA SER A 248 -4.44 2.05 21.16
C SER A 248 -4.80 2.55 19.77
N ARG A 249 -5.36 1.66 18.95
CA ARG A 249 -5.94 1.99 17.65
C ARG A 249 -7.29 1.32 17.50
N GLN A 250 -8.17 1.98 16.75
CA GLN A 250 -9.46 1.44 16.38
C GLN A 250 -9.46 1.16 14.88
N PHE A 251 -10.16 0.11 14.51
CA PHE A 251 -10.30 -0.34 13.15
C PHE A 251 -11.68 0.03 12.60
N TYR A 252 -11.71 0.50 11.36
CA TYR A 252 -12.90 1.00 10.71
C TYR A 252 -13.08 0.39 9.33
N LEU A 253 -14.31 0.17 8.93
CA LEU A 253 -14.68 0.04 7.52
C LEU A 253 -15.26 1.37 7.06
N ILE A 254 -14.85 1.81 5.88
CA ILE A 254 -15.28 3.08 5.31
C ILE A 254 -15.78 2.81 3.91
N SER A 255 -16.98 3.29 3.60
CA SER A 255 -17.53 3.23 2.25
C SER A 255 -18.38 4.48 1.98
N HIS A 256 -19.11 4.50 0.87
CA HIS A 256 -19.94 5.62 0.46
C HIS A 256 -21.40 5.22 0.35
N ALA A 257 -22.32 6.06 0.85
CA ALA A 257 -23.74 5.73 0.90
C ALA A 257 -24.36 5.41 -0.47
N ALA A 258 -24.06 6.16 -1.54
CA ALA A 258 -24.61 5.85 -2.86
C ALA A 258 -24.13 4.48 -3.37
N LEU A 259 -22.85 4.16 -3.16
CA LEU A 259 -22.28 2.87 -3.52
C LEU A 259 -22.93 1.73 -2.72
N MET A 260 -23.17 1.92 -1.42
CA MET A 260 -23.93 0.98 -0.58
C MET A 260 -25.42 0.87 -0.97
N GLN A 261 -25.99 1.84 -1.66
CA GLN A 261 -27.39 1.78 -2.11
C GLN A 261 -27.52 1.10 -3.47
N GLU A 262 -26.59 1.41 -4.37
CA GLU A 262 -26.59 1.02 -5.78
C GLU A 262 -25.93 -0.35 -6.01
N GLN A 263 -24.89 -0.67 -5.24
CA GLN A 263 -24.11 -1.90 -5.41
C GLN A 263 -24.43 -2.91 -4.29
N ILE A 264 -25.17 -3.95 -4.67
CA ILE A 264 -25.66 -4.94 -3.70
C ILE A 264 -24.53 -5.71 -3.03
N GLN A 265 -23.46 -6.01 -3.76
CA GLN A 265 -22.30 -6.75 -3.25
C GLN A 265 -21.56 -5.96 -2.18
N VAL A 266 -21.41 -4.64 -2.33
CA VAL A 266 -20.75 -3.79 -1.32
C VAL A 266 -21.62 -3.69 -0.07
N ARG A 267 -22.92 -3.44 -0.26
CA ARG A 267 -23.89 -3.39 0.84
C ARG A 267 -23.90 -4.70 1.65
N ALA A 268 -23.98 -5.81 0.95
CA ALA A 268 -24.09 -7.15 1.53
C ALA A 268 -22.79 -7.54 2.24
N PHE A 269 -21.64 -7.28 1.65
CA PHE A 269 -20.35 -7.58 2.26
C PHE A 269 -20.13 -6.78 3.54
N LEU A 270 -20.41 -5.46 3.55
CA LEU A 270 -20.30 -4.64 4.77
C LEU A 270 -21.24 -5.11 5.89
N ASN A 271 -22.47 -5.54 5.54
CA ASN A 271 -23.40 -6.11 6.51
C ASN A 271 -22.87 -7.44 7.07
N TYR A 272 -22.48 -8.36 6.17
CA TYR A 272 -21.91 -9.65 6.54
C TYR A 272 -20.66 -9.49 7.40
N TYR A 273 -19.81 -8.50 7.10
CA TYR A 273 -18.65 -8.17 7.91
C TYR A 273 -19.07 -7.80 9.33
N ILE A 274 -19.99 -6.84 9.50
CA ILE A 274 -20.44 -6.40 10.83
C ILE A 274 -21.05 -7.57 11.62
N LEU A 275 -21.87 -8.42 10.99
CA LEU A 275 -22.50 -9.56 11.64
C LEU A 275 -21.50 -10.65 12.09
N ASN A 276 -20.46 -10.89 11.30
CA ASN A 276 -19.51 -11.99 11.54
C ASN A 276 -18.20 -11.54 12.21
N ALA A 277 -17.96 -10.22 12.32
CA ALA A 277 -16.78 -9.66 12.97
C ALA A 277 -16.59 -10.17 14.41
N PRO A 278 -17.61 -10.27 15.30
CA PRO A 278 -17.40 -10.68 16.69
C PRO A 278 -16.69 -12.03 16.85
N GLU A 279 -17.04 -13.02 16.04
CA GLU A 279 -16.42 -14.35 16.09
C GLU A 279 -14.95 -14.28 15.64
N GLN A 280 -14.69 -13.59 14.53
CA GLN A 280 -13.34 -13.50 13.97
C GLN A 280 -12.42 -12.60 14.80
N ILE A 281 -12.95 -11.55 15.43
CA ILE A 281 -12.24 -10.70 16.40
C ILE A 281 -11.73 -11.56 17.56
N ALA A 282 -12.57 -12.43 18.11
CA ALA A 282 -12.17 -13.34 19.18
C ALA A 282 -11.09 -14.32 18.70
N ALA A 283 -11.25 -14.91 17.51
CA ALA A 283 -10.29 -15.84 16.92
C ALA A 283 -8.91 -15.21 16.68
N LEU A 284 -8.87 -13.93 16.31
CA LEU A 284 -7.63 -13.17 16.08
C LEU A 284 -7.11 -12.47 17.34
N SER A 285 -7.83 -12.56 18.46
CA SER A 285 -7.54 -11.85 19.72
C SER A 285 -7.48 -10.33 19.58
N TYR A 286 -8.27 -9.77 18.65
CA TYR A 286 -8.53 -8.33 18.60
C TYR A 286 -9.43 -7.95 19.78
N TYR A 287 -9.40 -6.70 20.20
CA TYR A 287 -10.29 -6.24 21.25
C TYR A 287 -11.66 -5.93 20.65
N PRO A 288 -12.74 -6.56 21.16
CA PRO A 288 -14.09 -6.29 20.69
C PRO A 288 -14.48 -4.85 21.05
N ILE A 289 -15.34 -4.26 20.23
CA ILE A 289 -15.97 -2.97 20.50
C ILE A 289 -17.50 -3.11 20.36
N ASP A 290 -18.24 -2.09 20.79
CA ASP A 290 -19.67 -2.02 20.52
C ASP A 290 -19.93 -1.73 19.04
N LEU A 291 -20.53 -2.70 18.34
CA LEU A 291 -20.84 -2.61 16.92
C LEU A 291 -22.13 -1.82 16.63
N SER A 292 -22.88 -1.38 17.65
CA SER A 292 -24.13 -0.63 17.44
C SER A 292 -23.93 0.62 16.57
N THR A 293 -22.75 1.24 16.65
CA THR A 293 -22.38 2.40 15.84
C THR A 293 -22.20 2.03 14.37
N ALA A 294 -21.54 0.89 14.09
CA ALA A 294 -21.39 0.37 12.74
C ALA A 294 -22.73 -0.07 12.15
N GLU A 295 -23.55 -0.78 12.92
CA GLU A 295 -24.90 -1.20 12.53
C GLU A 295 -25.77 0.01 12.16
N GLN A 296 -25.77 1.06 13.00
CA GLN A 296 -26.54 2.26 12.75
C GLN A 296 -26.01 3.05 11.54
N ALA A 297 -24.68 3.11 11.35
CA ALA A 297 -24.08 3.74 10.18
C ALA A 297 -24.50 3.02 8.89
N TRP A 298 -24.49 1.67 8.89
CA TRP A 298 -24.96 0.86 7.78
C TRP A 298 -26.46 1.06 7.49
N LEU A 299 -27.32 1.07 8.53
CA LEU A 299 -28.76 1.31 8.38
C LEU A 299 -29.05 2.70 7.79
N ASN A 300 -28.36 3.73 8.28
CA ASN A 300 -28.52 5.09 7.79
C ASN A 300 -28.08 5.22 6.34
N ALA A 301 -26.95 4.60 5.97
CA ALA A 301 -26.42 4.65 4.62
C ALA A 301 -27.30 3.89 3.61
N THR A 302 -28.00 2.84 4.03
CA THR A 302 -28.82 1.99 3.14
C THR A 302 -30.30 2.33 3.13
N GLY A 303 -30.75 3.33 3.91
CA GLY A 303 -32.16 3.75 3.94
C GLY A 303 -33.05 2.89 4.85
N ASN A 304 -32.55 2.46 6.01
CA ASN A 304 -33.30 1.76 7.06
C ASN A 304 -33.74 0.32 6.71
N GLY A 305 -32.98 -0.39 5.89
CA GLY A 305 -33.17 -1.84 5.67
C GLY A 305 -34.40 -2.20 4.83
N THR A 306 -34.98 -1.27 4.06
CA THR A 306 -35.93 -1.65 3.01
C THR A 306 -35.17 -2.40 1.92
N VAL A 307 -35.13 -3.72 2.05
CA VAL A 307 -34.85 -4.66 0.97
C VAL A 307 -35.93 -4.42 -0.08
N THR A 308 -35.69 -3.50 -1.00
CA THR A 308 -36.42 -3.50 -2.27
C THR A 308 -35.96 -4.75 -2.97
N THR A 309 -36.74 -5.82 -2.85
CA THR A 309 -36.56 -7.04 -3.65
C THR A 309 -36.64 -6.61 -5.12
N LEU A 310 -35.48 -6.44 -5.74
CA LEU A 310 -35.39 -6.31 -7.19
C LEU A 310 -35.74 -7.69 -7.79
N PRO A 311 -36.38 -7.73 -8.96
CA PRO A 311 -36.88 -8.97 -9.53
C PRO A 311 -35.72 -9.95 -9.74
N THR A 312 -35.95 -11.20 -9.40
CA THR A 312 -35.08 -12.33 -9.72
C THR A 312 -34.71 -12.26 -11.22
N PRO A 313 -33.42 -12.28 -11.60
CA PRO A 313 -33.06 -12.41 -13.00
C PRO A 313 -33.64 -13.72 -13.53
N GLU A 314 -34.46 -13.61 -14.57
CA GLU A 314 -34.91 -14.76 -15.34
C GLU A 314 -33.66 -15.38 -15.99
N LEU A 315 -33.49 -16.70 -15.82
CA LEU A 315 -32.37 -17.45 -16.40
C LEU A 315 -32.35 -17.21 -17.92
N VAL A 316 -31.34 -16.47 -18.38
CA VAL A 316 -31.04 -16.35 -19.80
C VAL A 316 -30.31 -17.63 -20.19
N GLU A 317 -30.93 -18.43 -21.05
CA GLU A 317 -30.26 -19.55 -21.72
C GLU A 317 -29.06 -19.02 -22.51
N GLU A 318 -27.93 -19.72 -22.44
CA GLU A 318 -26.69 -19.34 -23.12
C GLU A 318 -26.91 -19.12 -24.62
N PRO A 319 -26.33 -18.06 -25.22
CA PRO A 319 -26.43 -17.88 -26.66
C PRO A 319 -25.46 -18.84 -27.38
N ASP A 320 -26.02 -19.46 -28.42
CA ASP A 320 -25.38 -20.34 -29.39
C ASP A 320 -24.13 -19.67 -30.02
N ASP A 321 -23.04 -20.44 -30.03
CA ASP A 321 -21.71 -20.13 -30.54
C ASP A 321 -21.75 -19.99 -32.07
N GLN A 322 -22.18 -18.86 -32.66
CA GLN A 322 -21.99 -18.57 -34.11
C GLN A 322 -22.07 -17.08 -34.58
N THR A 323 -21.95 -16.02 -33.76
CA THR A 323 -22.05 -14.63 -34.30
C THR A 323 -21.03 -13.59 -33.77
N VAL A 324 -19.74 -13.94 -33.71
CA VAL A 324 -18.67 -12.97 -33.35
C VAL A 324 -17.78 -12.58 -34.56
N GLU A 325 -18.22 -12.76 -35.80
CA GLU A 325 -17.38 -12.49 -36.99
C GLU A 325 -17.70 -11.19 -37.78
N GLU A 326 -18.54 -10.28 -37.30
CA GLU A 326 -18.96 -9.11 -38.13
C GLU A 326 -18.93 -7.73 -37.44
N ALA A 327 -17.99 -7.45 -36.53
CA ALA A 327 -17.78 -6.09 -36.02
C ALA A 327 -16.31 -5.68 -35.82
N ILE A 328 -15.40 -6.22 -36.63
CA ILE A 328 -14.01 -5.74 -36.73
C ILE A 328 -13.81 -5.20 -38.14
N ASP A 329 -14.37 -4.03 -38.44
CA ASP A 329 -13.97 -3.20 -39.58
C ASP A 329 -14.65 -1.83 -39.47
N GLU A 330 -14.03 -0.90 -38.74
CA GLU A 330 -14.00 0.56 -38.99
C GLU A 330 -13.47 1.31 -37.75
N VAL A 331 -12.15 1.29 -37.52
CA VAL A 331 -11.43 2.43 -36.93
C VAL A 331 -10.06 2.49 -37.60
N THR A 332 -9.97 3.19 -38.73
CA THR A 332 -8.69 3.63 -39.31
C THR A 332 -8.54 5.14 -39.16
N ASP A 333 -7.30 5.54 -38.91
CA ASP A 333 -6.76 6.91 -38.81
C ASP A 333 -6.90 7.65 -37.47
N ALA A 334 -6.08 7.23 -36.50
CA ALA A 334 -5.37 8.14 -35.62
C ALA A 334 -3.85 7.93 -35.83
N PRO A 335 -3.01 8.98 -35.84
CA PRO A 335 -1.57 8.81 -36.05
C PRO A 335 -0.99 8.09 -34.83
N THR A 336 -0.56 6.84 -35.02
CA THR A 336 0.16 6.06 -34.03
C THR A 336 1.56 6.63 -33.91
N ASP A 337 1.84 7.31 -32.82
CA ASP A 337 3.21 7.56 -32.39
C ASP A 337 3.79 6.22 -31.91
N GLU A 338 4.45 5.49 -32.83
CA GLU A 338 5.09 4.19 -32.59
C GLU A 338 6.00 4.21 -31.34
N SER A 339 6.55 5.38 -30.99
CA SER A 339 7.46 5.53 -29.85
C SER A 339 6.79 5.36 -28.49
N LEU A 340 5.56 5.84 -28.33
CA LEU A 340 4.79 5.70 -27.07
C LEU A 340 4.29 4.26 -26.88
N PHE A 341 4.07 3.54 -27.97
CA PHE A 341 3.65 2.14 -27.96
C PHE A 341 4.83 1.22 -27.59
N GLU A 342 6.03 1.49 -28.10
CA GLU A 342 7.25 0.76 -27.70
C GLU A 342 7.60 0.99 -26.22
N GLU A 343 7.48 2.21 -25.71
CA GLU A 343 7.83 2.56 -24.33
C GLU A 343 6.88 1.91 -23.29
N ALA A 344 5.60 1.75 -23.63
CA ALA A 344 4.61 1.05 -22.79
C ALA A 344 4.75 -0.49 -22.83
N LEU A 345 5.26 -1.06 -23.93
CA LEU A 345 5.50 -2.49 -24.10
C LEU A 345 6.81 -2.99 -23.46
N GLN A 346 7.76 -2.09 -23.20
CA GLN A 346 9.09 -2.44 -22.68
C GLN A 346 9.06 -3.27 -21.37
N PRO A 347 8.23 -2.94 -20.36
CA PRO A 347 8.14 -3.74 -19.13
C PRO A 347 7.57 -5.14 -19.36
N GLN A 348 6.61 -5.29 -20.29
CA GLN A 348 6.02 -6.57 -20.66
C GLN A 348 7.00 -7.45 -21.45
N LEU A 349 7.73 -6.86 -22.41
CA LEU A 349 8.80 -7.53 -23.15
C LEU A 349 9.92 -8.03 -22.20
N ASN A 350 10.29 -7.22 -21.21
CA ASN A 350 11.28 -7.61 -20.20
C ASN A 350 10.78 -8.74 -19.29
N ALA A 351 9.50 -8.73 -18.90
CA ALA A 351 8.90 -9.79 -18.08
C ALA A 351 8.88 -11.13 -18.82
N LEU A 352 8.45 -11.11 -20.09
CA LEU A 352 8.34 -12.31 -20.91
C LEU A 352 9.69 -12.99 -21.12
N GLN A 353 10.73 -12.20 -21.39
CA GLN A 353 12.09 -12.73 -21.54
C GLN A 353 12.56 -13.44 -20.26
N ILE A 354 12.37 -12.81 -19.09
CA ILE A 354 12.76 -13.40 -17.81
C ILE A 354 12.00 -14.70 -17.54
N LEU A 355 10.70 -14.73 -17.83
CA LEU A 355 9.89 -15.94 -17.67
C LEU A 355 10.30 -17.05 -18.62
N ALA A 356 10.64 -16.72 -19.87
CA ALA A 356 11.11 -17.68 -20.86
C ALA A 356 12.46 -18.31 -20.44
N ASP A 357 13.42 -17.49 -20.00
CA ASP A 357 14.73 -17.96 -19.52
C ASP A 357 14.56 -18.83 -18.26
N ALA A 358 13.74 -18.39 -17.30
CA ALA A 358 13.41 -19.18 -16.11
C ALA A 358 12.73 -20.51 -16.46
N ARG A 359 11.83 -20.52 -17.46
CA ARG A 359 11.17 -21.73 -17.93
C ARG A 359 12.14 -22.72 -18.55
N ALA A 360 13.06 -22.26 -19.39
CA ALA A 360 14.08 -23.12 -20.00
C ALA A 360 14.97 -23.76 -18.91
N ASP A 361 15.40 -22.96 -17.93
CA ASP A 361 16.21 -23.43 -16.82
C ASP A 361 15.46 -24.42 -15.91
N MET A 362 14.18 -24.17 -15.64
CA MET A 362 13.32 -25.09 -14.89
C MET A 362 13.14 -26.43 -15.59
N GLU A 363 12.96 -26.42 -16.91
CA GLU A 363 12.89 -27.65 -17.70
C GLU A 363 14.23 -28.40 -17.68
N LEU A 364 15.36 -27.70 -17.78
CA LEU A 364 16.69 -28.29 -17.66
C LEU A 364 16.92 -28.89 -16.26
N PHE A 365 16.48 -28.17 -15.22
CA PHE A 365 16.48 -28.66 -13.85
C PHE A 365 15.65 -29.94 -13.74
N ALA A 366 14.40 -29.91 -14.22
CA ALA A 366 13.50 -31.05 -14.15
C ALA A 366 14.06 -32.26 -14.91
N VAL A 367 14.65 -32.06 -16.10
CA VAL A 367 15.32 -33.14 -16.86
C VAL A 367 16.47 -33.75 -16.07
N THR A 368 17.22 -32.96 -15.33
CA THR A 368 18.36 -33.43 -14.53
C THR A 368 17.95 -34.44 -13.46
N PHE A 369 16.76 -34.27 -12.85
CA PHE A 369 16.30 -35.12 -11.75
C PHE A 369 15.22 -36.13 -12.14
N PHE A 370 14.37 -35.81 -13.11
CA PHE A 370 13.20 -36.60 -13.51
C PHE A 370 13.31 -37.17 -14.94
N GLY A 371 14.34 -36.80 -15.70
CA GLY A 371 14.49 -37.21 -17.09
C GLY A 371 13.33 -36.72 -17.97
N ALA A 372 12.65 -37.64 -18.64
CA ALA A 372 11.50 -37.30 -19.48
C ALA A 372 10.19 -37.14 -18.68
N GLU A 373 10.17 -37.56 -17.42
CA GLU A 373 8.99 -37.43 -16.55
C GLU A 373 8.96 -36.04 -15.88
N ARG A 374 7.79 -35.63 -15.40
CA ARG A 374 7.60 -34.35 -14.69
C ARG A 374 6.89 -34.59 -13.35
N PRO A 375 7.19 -33.78 -12.32
CA PRO A 375 6.54 -33.91 -11.02
C PRO A 375 5.03 -33.68 -11.10
N GLU A 376 4.30 -34.25 -10.15
CA GLU A 376 2.83 -34.08 -10.07
C GLU A 376 2.48 -32.59 -9.89
N GLY A 377 1.51 -32.10 -10.67
CA GLY A 377 1.12 -30.69 -10.68
C GLY A 377 1.90 -29.80 -11.65
N TRP A 378 2.89 -30.34 -12.39
CA TRP A 378 3.59 -29.59 -13.43
C TRP A 378 2.66 -29.23 -14.58
N ASN A 379 2.48 -27.93 -14.84
CA ASN A 379 1.67 -27.44 -15.96
C ASN A 379 2.48 -27.32 -17.25
N GLY A 380 3.76 -26.92 -17.18
CA GLY A 380 4.65 -26.85 -18.33
C GLY A 380 4.22 -25.86 -19.42
N SER A 381 3.45 -24.83 -19.08
CA SER A 381 2.96 -23.86 -20.06
C SER A 381 4.10 -23.13 -20.74
N LEU A 382 4.02 -23.06 -22.08
CA LEU A 382 4.89 -22.29 -22.96
C LEU A 382 4.10 -21.22 -23.73
N ASN A 383 2.82 -21.02 -23.38
CA ASN A 383 1.96 -20.10 -24.09
C ASN A 383 2.25 -18.66 -23.64
N THR A 384 2.97 -17.91 -24.46
CA THR A 384 3.32 -16.49 -24.23
C THR A 384 2.12 -15.56 -24.24
N ASP A 385 1.00 -15.99 -24.83
CA ASP A 385 -0.23 -15.20 -24.95
C ASP A 385 -1.20 -15.46 -23.77
N ASP A 386 -0.82 -16.33 -22.83
CA ASP A 386 -1.60 -16.63 -21.64
C ASP A 386 -1.40 -15.54 -20.57
N PRO A 387 -2.45 -14.78 -20.18
CA PRO A 387 -2.33 -13.74 -19.15
C PRO A 387 -1.96 -14.31 -17.77
N GLN A 388 -2.05 -15.62 -17.58
CA GLN A 388 -1.65 -16.30 -16.35
C GLN A 388 -0.24 -16.91 -16.43
N LEU A 389 0.51 -16.72 -17.53
CA LEU A 389 1.81 -17.36 -17.74
C LEU A 389 2.75 -17.15 -16.55
N ALA A 390 2.85 -15.93 -16.01
CA ALA A 390 3.72 -15.65 -14.86
C ALA A 390 3.36 -16.49 -13.62
N LEU A 391 2.06 -16.67 -13.35
CA LEU A 391 1.55 -17.47 -12.24
C LEU A 391 1.73 -18.97 -12.49
N LEU A 392 1.50 -19.43 -13.72
CA LEU A 392 1.74 -20.81 -14.13
C LEU A 392 3.23 -21.16 -14.02
N VAL A 393 4.11 -20.25 -14.43
CA VAL A 393 5.56 -20.47 -14.33
C VAL A 393 5.98 -20.55 -12.87
N ARG A 394 5.44 -19.66 -12.02
CA ARG A 394 5.62 -19.69 -10.56
C ARG A 394 5.12 -21.00 -9.94
N LEU A 395 3.94 -21.47 -10.33
CA LEU A 395 3.38 -22.71 -9.81
C LEU A 395 4.34 -23.89 -10.04
N ASP A 396 4.88 -24.01 -11.25
CA ASP A 396 5.84 -25.06 -11.56
C ASP A 396 7.13 -24.93 -10.74
N LEU A 397 7.55 -23.71 -10.37
CA LEU A 397 8.74 -23.49 -9.54
C LEU A 397 8.47 -23.98 -8.12
N GLU A 398 7.28 -23.71 -7.59
CA GLU A 398 6.86 -24.22 -6.29
C GLU A 398 6.73 -25.76 -6.29
N VAL A 399 6.20 -26.35 -7.37
CA VAL A 399 6.16 -27.81 -7.56
C VAL A 399 7.57 -28.40 -7.61
N LEU A 400 8.49 -27.74 -8.34
CA LEU A 400 9.88 -28.16 -8.42
C LEU A 400 10.56 -28.10 -7.06
N ALA A 401 10.44 -26.97 -6.35
CA ALA A 401 11.00 -26.80 -5.02
C ALA A 401 10.43 -27.83 -4.04
N ALA A 402 9.11 -28.04 -4.04
CA ALA A 402 8.46 -29.04 -3.20
C ALA A 402 8.96 -30.46 -3.48
N SER A 403 9.23 -30.80 -4.75
CA SER A 403 9.75 -32.10 -5.14
C SER A 403 11.19 -32.37 -4.67
N GLN A 404 12.02 -31.32 -4.57
CA GLN A 404 13.44 -31.45 -4.20
C GLN A 404 13.71 -31.25 -2.71
N LEU A 405 13.00 -30.32 -2.08
CA LEU A 405 13.24 -29.89 -0.70
C LEU A 405 12.14 -30.35 0.27
N GLY A 406 10.95 -30.68 -0.24
CA GLY A 406 9.74 -30.95 0.54
C GLY A 406 8.71 -29.82 0.47
N SER A 407 7.43 -30.12 0.74
CA SER A 407 6.29 -29.19 0.58
C SER A 407 6.49 -27.85 1.29
N ASP A 408 7.04 -27.88 2.50
CA ASP A 408 7.11 -26.73 3.41
C ASP A 408 8.53 -26.18 3.60
N VAL A 409 9.49 -26.61 2.77
CA VAL A 409 10.90 -26.19 2.87
C VAL A 409 11.25 -25.32 1.68
N ARG A 410 11.78 -24.12 1.94
CA ARG A 410 12.34 -23.22 0.92
C ARG A 410 13.73 -22.73 1.34
N PRO A 411 14.63 -22.46 0.39
CA PRO A 411 15.93 -21.84 0.67
C PRO A 411 15.78 -20.50 1.41
N PHE A 412 16.79 -20.13 2.19
CA PHE A 412 16.85 -18.81 2.82
C PHE A 412 16.83 -17.70 1.76
N GLY A 413 15.97 -16.70 1.94
CA GLY A 413 15.78 -15.60 0.98
C GLY A 413 14.80 -15.88 -0.15
N TRP A 414 14.02 -16.97 -0.07
CA TRP A 414 12.92 -17.26 -0.99
C TRP A 414 11.81 -16.22 -0.90
N PHE A 415 11.42 -15.63 -2.02
CA PHE A 415 10.39 -14.61 -2.08
C PHE A 415 8.98 -15.20 -2.11
N GLY A 416 8.77 -16.28 -2.87
CA GLY A 416 7.47 -16.90 -3.04
C GLY A 416 6.50 -16.07 -3.89
N ALA A 417 5.22 -16.44 -3.85
CA ALA A 417 4.17 -15.77 -4.63
C ALA A 417 3.63 -14.55 -3.88
N VAL A 418 3.94 -13.35 -4.39
CA VAL A 418 3.34 -12.09 -3.97
C VAL A 418 2.51 -11.54 -5.15
N PRO A 419 1.21 -11.22 -4.96
CA PRO A 419 0.42 -10.58 -6.01
C PRO A 419 1.08 -9.25 -6.39
N SER A 420 1.59 -9.15 -7.61
CA SER A 420 2.31 -7.98 -8.09
C SER A 420 2.21 -7.90 -9.61
N SER A 421 2.89 -6.92 -10.21
CA SER A 421 3.01 -6.82 -11.66
C SER A 421 3.67 -8.08 -12.25
N GLU A 422 3.36 -8.41 -13.51
CA GLU A 422 3.97 -9.55 -14.22
C GLU A 422 5.50 -9.49 -14.18
N TYR A 423 6.08 -8.29 -14.35
CA TYR A 423 7.52 -8.09 -14.27
C TYR A 423 8.10 -8.41 -12.89
N ALA A 424 7.40 -8.02 -11.81
CA ALA A 424 7.82 -8.37 -10.46
C ALA A 424 7.74 -9.88 -10.20
N ILE A 425 6.65 -10.53 -10.64
CA ILE A 425 6.50 -11.99 -10.54
C ILE A 425 7.63 -12.68 -11.32
N ALA A 426 7.94 -12.22 -12.53
CA ALA A 426 9.03 -12.76 -13.35
C ALA A 426 10.39 -12.65 -12.65
N ARG A 427 10.70 -11.47 -12.07
CA ARG A 427 11.93 -11.26 -11.28
C ARG A 427 12.01 -12.18 -10.08
N ASP A 428 10.90 -12.32 -9.35
CA ASP A 428 10.86 -13.18 -8.18
C ASP A 428 11.02 -14.65 -8.56
N VAL A 429 10.40 -15.11 -9.66
CA VAL A 429 10.54 -16.48 -10.17
C VAL A 429 12.00 -16.76 -10.49
N ARG A 430 12.65 -15.80 -11.17
CA ARG A 430 14.05 -15.92 -11.55
C ARG A 430 14.96 -15.99 -10.33
N HIS A 431 14.76 -15.13 -9.35
CA HIS A 431 15.53 -15.12 -8.09
C HIS A 431 15.40 -16.44 -7.34
N ASP A 432 14.16 -16.88 -7.12
CA ASP A 432 13.87 -18.09 -6.36
C ASP A 432 14.43 -19.34 -7.05
N LEU A 433 14.35 -19.41 -8.39
CA LEU A 433 14.96 -20.50 -9.16
C LEU A 433 16.48 -20.57 -8.99
N GLU A 434 17.15 -19.42 -8.88
CA GLU A 434 18.59 -19.36 -8.61
C GLU A 434 18.94 -19.83 -7.19
N LEU A 435 18.13 -19.48 -6.19
CA LEU A 435 18.28 -19.98 -4.84
C LEU A 435 18.04 -21.50 -4.75
N LEU A 436 17.04 -22.01 -5.48
CA LEU A 436 16.81 -23.46 -5.58
C LEU A 436 18.01 -24.16 -6.23
N ALA A 437 18.53 -23.58 -7.31
CA ALA A 437 19.71 -24.11 -7.98
C ALA A 437 20.94 -24.11 -7.06
N ASP A 438 21.18 -23.04 -6.31
CA ASP A 438 22.29 -22.98 -5.34
C ASP A 438 22.11 -24.00 -4.21
N ALA A 439 20.89 -24.20 -3.73
CA ALA A 439 20.60 -25.19 -2.69
C ALA A 439 20.80 -26.64 -3.16
N ILE A 440 20.59 -26.93 -4.44
CA ILE A 440 20.56 -28.30 -4.98
C ILE A 440 21.85 -28.67 -5.72
N PHE A 441 22.36 -27.81 -6.58
CA PHE A 441 23.59 -28.04 -7.34
C PHE A 441 24.84 -27.52 -6.61
N GLY A 442 24.68 -26.55 -5.72
CA GLY A 442 25.77 -25.84 -5.06
C GLY A 442 25.91 -24.39 -5.55
N ASN A 443 26.55 -23.56 -4.74
CA ASN A 443 26.67 -22.12 -5.00
C ASN A 443 27.35 -21.85 -6.35
N ASN A 444 26.63 -21.17 -7.25
CA ASN A 444 27.04 -20.86 -8.62
C ASN A 444 27.33 -22.10 -9.51
N GLU A 445 26.95 -23.30 -9.09
CA GLU A 445 27.06 -24.49 -9.92
C GLU A 445 25.75 -24.67 -10.72
N ARG A 446 25.86 -24.77 -12.05
CA ARG A 446 24.69 -24.88 -12.94
C ARG A 446 24.85 -26.02 -13.94
N PRO A 447 23.76 -26.71 -14.31
CA PRO A 447 23.77 -27.68 -15.40
C PRO A 447 24.21 -27.06 -16.73
N ASN A 448 24.74 -27.89 -17.63
CA ASN A 448 25.12 -27.43 -18.96
C ASN A 448 23.87 -26.99 -19.75
N GLY A 449 23.90 -25.77 -20.30
CA GLY A 449 22.75 -25.16 -20.99
C GLY A 449 21.84 -24.31 -20.11
N TRP A 450 22.24 -24.04 -18.87
CA TRP A 450 21.56 -23.06 -18.02
C TRP A 450 21.75 -21.65 -18.58
N GLU A 451 20.65 -20.99 -18.91
CA GLU A 451 20.62 -19.63 -19.46
C GLU A 451 20.90 -18.61 -18.33
N GLY A 452 20.28 -18.80 -17.17
CA GLY A 452 20.38 -17.88 -16.04
C GLY A 452 19.65 -16.56 -16.27
N PRO A 453 19.76 -15.60 -15.34
CA PRO A 453 19.18 -14.27 -15.53
C PRO A 453 19.97 -13.43 -16.54
N SER A 454 19.26 -12.78 -17.45
CA SER A 454 19.83 -11.81 -18.39
C SER A 454 20.49 -10.61 -17.70
N ASP A 455 19.97 -10.20 -16.54
CA ASP A 455 20.61 -9.26 -15.61
C ASP A 455 21.00 -10.00 -14.31
N PRO A 456 22.30 -10.20 -14.03
CA PRO A 456 22.74 -10.94 -12.84
C PRO A 456 22.21 -10.38 -11.51
N VAL A 457 21.79 -9.11 -11.46
CA VAL A 457 21.16 -8.53 -10.27
C VAL A 457 19.93 -9.32 -9.80
N MET A 458 19.24 -10.02 -10.72
CA MET A 458 18.04 -10.81 -10.41
C MET A 458 18.31 -12.03 -9.52
N ARG A 459 19.58 -12.31 -9.19
CA ARG A 459 19.97 -13.33 -8.20
C ARG A 459 19.98 -12.81 -6.76
N CYS A 460 19.86 -11.49 -6.59
CA CYS A 460 20.05 -10.81 -5.32
C CYS A 460 18.73 -10.47 -4.64
N ASP A 461 18.76 -10.09 -3.36
CA ASP A 461 17.55 -9.69 -2.64
C ASP A 461 16.84 -8.48 -3.28
N ARG A 462 15.53 -8.30 -2.96
CA ARG A 462 14.71 -7.23 -3.57
C ARG A 462 15.27 -5.84 -3.31
N ALA A 463 15.85 -5.59 -2.14
CA ALA A 463 16.40 -4.27 -1.79
C ALA A 463 17.62 -3.96 -2.67
N THR A 464 18.51 -4.94 -2.87
CA THR A 464 19.65 -4.83 -3.77
C THR A 464 19.19 -4.62 -5.22
N GLN A 465 18.22 -5.42 -5.69
CA GLN A 465 17.65 -5.26 -7.04
C GLN A 465 17.05 -3.86 -7.24
N ALA A 466 16.28 -3.36 -6.27
CA ALA A 466 15.65 -2.05 -6.32
C ALA A 466 16.68 -0.92 -6.29
N LEU A 467 17.63 -0.96 -5.35
CA LEU A 467 18.67 0.06 -5.20
C LEU A 467 19.53 0.15 -6.47
N VAL A 468 20.06 -0.99 -6.94
CA VAL A 468 20.87 -1.04 -8.16
C VAL A 468 20.06 -0.57 -9.37
N GLY A 469 18.79 -0.99 -9.47
CA GLY A 469 17.87 -0.54 -10.52
C GLY A 469 17.70 0.97 -10.54
N LEU A 470 17.42 1.58 -9.38
CA LEU A 470 17.28 3.04 -9.24
C LEU A 470 18.57 3.79 -9.55
N LEU A 471 19.71 3.27 -9.10
CA LEU A 471 21.02 3.89 -9.34
C LEU A 471 21.46 3.81 -10.81
N ARG A 472 21.15 2.68 -11.49
CA ARG A 472 21.36 2.50 -12.94
C ARG A 472 20.44 3.41 -13.74
N ALA A 473 19.16 3.46 -13.37
CA ALA A 473 18.19 4.37 -13.97
C ALA A 473 18.69 5.81 -13.80
N GLY A 474 19.13 6.22 -12.62
CA GLY A 474 19.71 7.54 -12.36
C GLY A 474 21.00 7.90 -13.13
N GLY A 475 21.51 7.02 -13.99
CA GLY A 475 22.75 7.20 -14.77
C GLY A 475 24.02 7.28 -13.91
N ALA A 476 23.91 7.12 -12.59
CA ALA A 476 24.99 7.31 -11.64
C ALA A 476 25.82 6.03 -11.42
N PHE A 477 25.24 4.86 -11.71
CA PHE A 477 25.80 3.55 -11.41
C PHE A 477 25.74 2.63 -12.64
N ALA A 478 26.41 3.05 -13.71
CA ALA A 478 26.24 2.45 -15.03
C ALA A 478 26.78 1.01 -15.16
N VAL A 479 27.84 0.64 -14.43
CA VAL A 479 28.43 -0.71 -14.47
C VAL A 479 28.97 -1.07 -13.08
N PRO A 480 28.30 -1.97 -12.33
CA PRO A 480 28.85 -2.47 -11.09
C PRO A 480 30.16 -3.23 -11.34
N GLN A 481 31.11 -3.08 -10.43
CA GLN A 481 32.39 -3.80 -10.46
C GLN A 481 32.28 -5.22 -9.89
N ALA A 482 31.21 -5.52 -9.15
CA ALA A 482 30.93 -6.86 -8.66
C ALA A 482 30.94 -7.90 -9.79
N ASP A 483 31.72 -8.96 -9.63
CA ASP A 483 31.86 -10.05 -10.61
C ASP A 483 30.62 -10.95 -10.57
N PRO A 484 29.79 -11.00 -11.64
CA PRO A 484 28.55 -11.77 -11.68
C PRO A 484 28.77 -13.29 -11.57
N THR A 485 30.00 -13.76 -11.76
CA THR A 485 30.38 -15.17 -11.62
C THR A 485 30.84 -15.54 -10.21
N SER A 486 31.07 -14.54 -9.34
CA SER A 486 31.50 -14.75 -7.95
C SER A 486 30.36 -15.28 -7.08
N ALA A 487 30.67 -16.17 -6.14
CA ALA A 487 29.71 -16.63 -5.13
C ALA A 487 29.31 -15.50 -4.16
N THR A 488 30.10 -14.43 -4.07
CA THR A 488 29.81 -13.24 -3.25
C THR A 488 29.16 -12.11 -4.04
N TYR A 489 28.80 -12.34 -5.31
CA TYR A 489 28.33 -11.30 -6.23
C TYR A 489 27.28 -10.37 -5.60
N CYS A 490 26.22 -10.92 -5.00
CA CYS A 490 25.16 -10.11 -4.42
C CYS A 490 25.64 -9.29 -3.24
N THR A 491 26.43 -9.86 -2.32
CA THR A 491 27.00 -9.11 -1.19
C THR A 491 27.94 -7.99 -1.66
N ASP A 492 28.79 -8.27 -2.64
CA ASP A 492 29.71 -7.29 -3.21
C ASP A 492 28.95 -6.16 -3.91
N LEU A 493 27.89 -6.52 -4.66
CA LEU A 493 27.03 -5.57 -5.35
C LEU A 493 26.23 -4.70 -4.38
N THR A 494 25.63 -5.27 -3.33
CA THR A 494 24.93 -4.52 -2.27
C THR A 494 25.88 -3.55 -1.60
N GLN A 495 27.09 -4.00 -1.24
CA GLN A 495 28.11 -3.15 -0.63
C GLN A 495 28.52 -2.03 -1.57
N GLU A 496 28.77 -2.33 -2.84
CA GLU A 496 29.15 -1.35 -3.85
C GLU A 496 28.06 -0.28 -4.03
N ALA A 497 26.81 -0.69 -4.21
CA ALA A 497 25.66 0.20 -4.37
C ALA A 497 25.41 1.06 -3.12
N THR A 498 25.54 0.47 -1.93
CA THR A 498 25.37 1.17 -0.65
C THR A 498 26.47 2.21 -0.43
N VAL A 499 27.74 1.82 -0.58
CA VAL A 499 28.88 2.74 -0.44
C VAL A 499 28.80 3.84 -1.48
N PHE A 500 28.42 3.53 -2.72
CA PHE A 500 28.20 4.53 -3.75
C PHE A 500 27.13 5.54 -3.32
N THR A 501 26.01 5.04 -2.79
CA THR A 501 24.90 5.85 -2.29
C THR A 501 25.34 6.76 -1.15
N GLU A 502 26.00 6.22 -0.13
CA GLU A 502 26.47 6.98 1.03
C GLU A 502 27.50 8.04 0.66
N VAL A 503 28.52 7.66 -0.12
CA VAL A 503 29.67 8.52 -0.42
C VAL A 503 29.34 9.57 -1.49
N ASN A 504 28.62 9.18 -2.54
CA ASN A 504 28.43 10.05 -3.70
C ASN A 504 27.07 10.73 -3.73
N LEU A 505 26.06 10.18 -3.05
CA LEU A 505 24.70 10.71 -3.08
C LEU A 505 24.34 11.39 -1.74
N LEU A 506 24.47 10.68 -0.62
CA LEU A 506 24.03 11.17 0.68
C LEU A 506 25.02 12.15 1.32
N ASN A 507 26.32 12.02 1.06
CA ASN A 507 27.35 12.94 1.57
C ASN A 507 27.49 14.24 0.74
N ARG A 508 26.71 14.39 -0.33
CA ARG A 508 26.67 15.57 -1.19
C ARG A 508 25.42 16.37 -0.92
N SER A 509 25.56 17.56 -0.34
CA SER A 509 24.43 18.50 -0.13
C SER A 509 23.77 18.98 -1.45
N ASP A 510 24.38 18.66 -2.59
CA ASP A 510 24.03 19.07 -3.95
C ASP A 510 23.57 17.91 -4.86
N PHE A 511 23.60 16.65 -4.40
CA PHE A 511 23.28 15.52 -5.27
C PHE A 511 21.76 15.32 -5.43
N ARG A 512 21.32 15.16 -6.69
CA ARG A 512 19.98 14.69 -7.06
C ARG A 512 20.13 13.52 -8.03
N LEU A 513 19.44 12.40 -7.77
CA LEU A 513 19.30 11.31 -8.73
C LEU A 513 18.59 11.86 -9.97
N SER A 514 19.27 11.87 -11.12
CA SER A 514 18.66 12.17 -12.41
C SER A 514 18.29 10.86 -13.09
N ILE A 515 17.12 10.33 -12.74
CA ILE A 515 16.46 9.27 -13.52
C ILE A 515 16.10 9.89 -14.88
N PRO A 516 16.37 9.28 -16.05
CA PRO A 516 15.89 9.78 -17.33
C PRO A 516 14.36 9.86 -17.24
N GLY A 517 13.84 11.08 -17.41
CA GLY A 517 12.46 11.45 -17.10
C GLY A 517 12.28 12.35 -15.86
N SER A 518 13.31 12.51 -15.01
CA SER A 518 13.31 13.38 -13.83
C SER A 518 14.35 14.50 -13.95
N GLY A 519 13.83 15.71 -14.16
CA GLY A 519 14.49 16.99 -14.41
C GLY A 519 15.91 17.18 -13.85
N GLY A 520 16.89 17.13 -14.74
CA GLY A 520 18.19 17.77 -14.63
C GLY A 520 18.26 18.99 -15.55
N GLY A 521 18.18 20.18 -14.94
CA GLY A 521 18.29 21.53 -15.50
C GLY A 521 18.66 21.71 -16.98
N SER A 522 17.68 22.15 -17.77
CA SER A 522 17.91 23.05 -18.91
C SER A 522 17.12 24.34 -18.66
N THR A 523 17.80 25.47 -18.72
CA THR A 523 17.13 26.76 -18.97
C THR A 523 16.57 26.70 -20.38
N PHE A 524 15.25 26.55 -20.51
CA PHE A 524 14.56 26.71 -21.79
C PHE A 524 14.73 28.17 -22.25
N SER A 525 15.36 28.37 -23.41
CA SER A 525 15.51 29.70 -24.03
C SER A 525 14.66 29.83 -25.30
N GLY A 526 13.49 29.20 -25.31
CA GLY A 526 12.50 29.34 -26.39
C GLY A 526 11.37 30.27 -25.98
N ASP A 527 10.88 31.07 -26.94
CA ASP A 527 9.62 31.80 -26.80
C ASP A 527 8.47 30.79 -26.95
N THR A 528 7.73 30.53 -25.86
CA THR A 528 6.53 29.66 -25.81
C THR A 528 5.31 30.50 -26.19
N LEU A 529 4.31 29.92 -26.83
CA LEU A 529 3.07 30.63 -27.19
C LEU A 529 1.91 30.22 -26.28
N ILE A 530 1.01 31.16 -26.00
CA ILE A 530 -0.33 30.85 -25.49
C ILE A 530 -1.14 30.22 -26.62
N GLU A 531 -1.76 29.06 -26.39
CA GLU A 531 -2.51 28.32 -27.42
C GLU A 531 -4.02 28.29 -27.17
N THR A 532 -4.49 28.91 -26.09
CA THR A 532 -5.91 28.96 -25.71
C THR A 532 -6.42 30.39 -25.59
N ASP A 533 -7.72 30.59 -25.83
CA ASP A 533 -8.38 31.89 -25.67
C ASP A 533 -8.74 32.20 -24.20
N PHE A 534 -8.46 31.29 -23.27
CA PHE A 534 -8.87 31.35 -21.86
C PHE A 534 -7.71 31.23 -20.87
N ALA A 535 -6.47 31.38 -21.33
CA ALA A 535 -5.28 31.36 -20.48
C ALA A 535 -5.35 32.44 -19.39
N VAL A 536 -5.55 32.06 -18.12
CA VAL A 536 -5.62 33.02 -17.01
C VAL A 536 -4.25 33.14 -16.33
N GLY A 537 -3.75 34.37 -16.22
CA GLY A 537 -2.55 34.69 -15.45
C GLY A 537 -2.88 35.06 -14.00
N PHE A 538 -2.01 34.71 -13.05
CA PHE A 538 -2.17 34.91 -11.61
C PHE A 538 -0.92 35.53 -10.98
N TYR A 539 -1.11 36.38 -9.96
CA TYR A 539 0.01 37.01 -9.25
C TYR A 539 0.69 36.07 -8.26
N ASP A 540 0.01 35.00 -7.85
CA ASP A 540 0.53 34.01 -6.91
C ASP A 540 0.43 32.59 -7.47
N ARG A 541 1.31 31.71 -6.97
CA ARG A 541 1.42 30.31 -7.37
C ARG A 541 0.21 29.45 -7.01
N GLY A 542 -0.66 29.90 -6.11
CA GLY A 542 -1.86 29.20 -5.68
C GLY A 542 -3.11 29.61 -6.46
N ALA A 543 -2.94 30.36 -7.56
CA ALA A 543 -4.02 30.85 -8.40
C ALA A 543 -5.11 31.62 -7.64
N SER A 544 -4.75 32.30 -6.54
CA SER A 544 -5.70 32.96 -5.64
C SER A 544 -5.99 34.41 -6.03
N ILE A 545 -5.05 35.07 -6.73
CA ILE A 545 -5.11 36.46 -7.14
C ILE A 545 -4.95 36.51 -8.65
N ARG A 546 -6.07 36.73 -9.34
CA ARG A 546 -6.13 36.83 -10.80
C ARG A 546 -5.46 38.10 -11.31
N GLY A 547 -4.66 37.98 -12.36
CA GLY A 547 -4.01 39.08 -13.06
C GLY A 547 -4.64 39.45 -14.41
N GLY A 548 -5.37 38.54 -15.04
CA GLY A 548 -6.09 38.80 -16.31
C GLY A 548 -6.12 37.58 -17.22
N VAL A 549 -6.79 37.68 -18.38
CA VAL A 549 -6.73 36.64 -19.44
C VAL A 549 -5.66 37.03 -20.45
N ILE A 550 -4.67 36.16 -20.63
CA ILE A 550 -3.59 36.33 -21.59
C ILE A 550 -4.12 35.96 -22.98
N PRO A 551 -4.03 36.86 -23.98
CA PRO A 551 -4.54 36.57 -25.32
C PRO A 551 -3.85 35.38 -26.00
N ASN A 552 -4.60 34.61 -26.78
CA ASN A 552 -4.08 33.55 -27.63
C ASN A 552 -3.01 34.09 -28.61
N GLY A 553 -1.94 33.32 -28.80
CA GLY A 553 -0.79 33.68 -29.62
C GLY A 553 0.18 34.65 -28.93
N THR A 554 -0.03 35.01 -27.66
CA THR A 554 0.93 35.85 -26.91
C THR A 554 2.23 35.05 -26.68
N PRO A 555 3.40 35.59 -27.03
CA PRO A 555 4.68 34.96 -26.70
C PRO A 555 5.01 35.17 -25.22
N VAL A 556 5.44 34.10 -24.58
CA VAL A 556 5.84 34.06 -23.17
C VAL A 556 7.14 33.31 -23.03
N ARG A 557 8.03 33.83 -22.18
CA ARG A 557 9.25 33.15 -21.76
C ARG A 557 8.98 32.41 -20.46
N VAL A 558 9.19 31.11 -20.45
CA VAL A 558 8.98 30.28 -19.28
C VAL A 558 10.18 30.38 -18.33
N ILE A 559 9.93 30.73 -17.07
CA ILE A 559 11.00 31.01 -16.10
C ILE A 559 11.20 29.82 -15.15
N ALA A 560 10.09 29.24 -14.66
CA ALA A 560 10.05 28.21 -13.63
C ALA A 560 8.65 27.61 -13.46
N ARG A 561 8.52 26.53 -12.67
CA ARG A 561 7.24 25.95 -12.24
C ARG A 561 7.01 26.05 -10.74
N SER A 562 5.76 25.93 -10.34
CA SER A 562 5.38 25.73 -8.93
C SER A 562 5.58 24.26 -8.55
N TYR A 563 6.24 24.02 -7.42
CA TYR A 563 6.41 22.68 -6.83
C TYR A 563 5.37 22.39 -5.73
N ALA A 564 4.34 23.25 -5.60
CA ALA A 564 3.21 22.92 -4.76
C ALA A 564 2.56 21.62 -5.26
N GLU A 565 2.12 20.78 -4.32
CA GLU A 565 1.48 19.51 -4.64
C GLU A 565 0.28 19.74 -5.58
N TYR A 566 0.16 18.92 -6.63
CA TYR A 566 -0.90 19.01 -7.64
C TYR A 566 -1.00 20.34 -8.43
N SER A 567 0.05 21.16 -8.44
CA SER A 567 0.06 22.43 -9.16
C SER A 567 0.62 22.31 -10.59
N ASN A 568 -0.19 22.66 -11.59
CA ASN A 568 0.20 22.80 -13.00
C ASN A 568 0.72 24.20 -13.37
N MET A 569 0.96 25.05 -12.36
CA MET A 569 1.32 26.45 -12.56
C MET A 569 2.80 26.65 -12.91
N MET A 570 3.07 27.52 -13.88
CA MET A 570 4.39 27.99 -14.27
C MET A 570 4.49 29.51 -14.22
N LEU A 571 5.63 30.01 -13.75
CA LEU A 571 5.96 31.43 -13.81
C LEU A 571 6.46 31.75 -15.23
N VAL A 572 5.77 32.67 -15.89
CA VAL A 572 6.10 33.14 -17.23
C VAL A 572 6.29 34.65 -17.26
N GLU A 573 7.11 35.12 -18.19
CA GLU A 573 7.30 36.55 -18.47
C GLU A 573 7.01 36.83 -19.94
N GLY A 574 6.14 37.81 -20.20
CA GLY A 574 5.87 38.34 -21.52
C GLY A 574 6.08 39.85 -21.57
N ASP A 575 5.78 40.47 -22.71
CA ASP A 575 5.97 41.91 -22.86
C ASP A 575 5.03 42.70 -21.92
N GLY A 576 5.59 43.24 -20.84
CA GLY A 576 4.87 44.04 -19.85
C GLY A 576 4.16 43.26 -18.73
N PHE A 577 4.44 41.95 -18.56
CA PHE A 577 3.90 41.16 -17.44
C PHE A 577 4.80 39.99 -17.03
N ALA A 578 4.72 39.60 -15.75
CA ALA A 578 5.23 38.35 -15.22
C ALA A 578 4.20 37.73 -14.27
N LEU A 579 3.64 36.57 -14.63
CA LEU A 579 2.51 35.94 -13.93
C LEU A 579 2.67 34.42 -13.89
N TYR A 580 1.97 33.78 -12.95
CA TYR A 580 1.77 32.34 -12.94
C TYR A 580 0.63 31.97 -13.91
N LEU A 581 0.85 30.93 -14.72
CA LEU A 581 -0.08 30.44 -15.72
C LEU A 581 -0.07 28.91 -15.70
N GLU A 582 -1.20 28.26 -15.96
CA GLU A 582 -1.25 26.81 -16.11
C GLU A 582 -0.59 26.35 -17.42
N HIS A 583 0.33 25.39 -17.34
CA HIS A 583 1.19 24.99 -18.45
C HIS A 583 0.40 24.47 -19.67
N GLN A 584 -0.74 23.83 -19.44
CA GLN A 584 -1.63 23.26 -20.47
C GLN A 584 -2.22 24.32 -21.41
N ASN A 585 -2.18 25.60 -21.03
CA ASN A 585 -2.65 26.70 -21.88
C ASN A 585 -1.60 27.18 -22.89
N THR A 586 -0.46 26.50 -22.98
CA THR A 586 0.69 26.94 -23.77
C THR A 586 1.27 25.80 -24.59
N SER A 587 2.13 26.15 -25.53
CA SER A 587 2.86 25.18 -26.36
C SER A 587 3.92 24.37 -25.60
N ILE A 588 3.97 24.43 -24.26
CA ILE A 588 4.93 23.67 -23.44
C ILE A 588 4.41 22.25 -23.20
N THR A 589 5.24 21.26 -23.49
CA THR A 589 4.89 19.86 -23.22
C THR A 589 4.96 19.55 -21.72
N PRO A 590 4.27 18.50 -21.23
CA PRO A 590 4.39 18.06 -19.84
C PRO A 590 5.85 17.80 -19.45
N THR A 591 6.62 17.15 -20.31
CA THR A 591 8.06 16.87 -20.07
C THR A 591 8.86 18.14 -19.86
N GLU A 592 8.66 19.15 -20.71
CA GLU A 592 9.31 20.46 -20.58
C GLU A 592 8.86 21.19 -19.31
N PHE A 593 7.57 21.13 -18.98
CA PHE A 593 7.02 21.69 -17.74
C PHE A 593 7.64 21.03 -16.49
N PHE A 594 7.69 19.70 -16.43
CA PHE A 594 8.27 18.96 -15.30
C PHE A 594 9.80 19.14 -15.18
N ALA A 595 10.47 19.55 -16.28
CA ALA A 595 11.88 19.91 -16.29
C ALA A 595 12.17 21.33 -15.76
N LEU A 596 11.15 22.18 -15.57
CA LEU A 596 11.34 23.54 -15.07
C LEU A 596 11.75 23.54 -13.59
N ARG A 597 12.66 24.45 -13.24
CA ARG A 597 13.08 24.71 -11.86
C ARG A 597 11.97 25.28 -10.99
N ASP A 598 12.13 25.21 -9.67
CA ASP A 598 11.16 25.75 -8.71
C ASP A 598 11.12 27.29 -8.69
N ALA A 599 9.94 27.84 -8.91
CA ALA A 599 9.70 29.28 -8.90
C ALA A 599 9.88 29.89 -7.50
N ALA A 600 9.70 29.12 -6.43
CA ALA A 600 9.89 29.61 -5.06
C ALA A 600 11.35 30.02 -4.77
N GLN A 601 12.30 29.53 -5.56
CA GLN A 601 13.73 29.79 -5.38
C GLN A 601 14.22 31.03 -6.13
N LEU A 602 13.37 31.68 -6.94
CA LEU A 602 13.80 32.70 -7.88
C LEU A 602 13.59 34.14 -7.43
N GLY A 603 12.81 34.39 -6.38
CA GLY A 603 12.57 35.74 -5.85
C GLY A 603 11.99 36.73 -6.88
N THR A 604 11.43 36.24 -7.99
CA THR A 604 10.87 37.06 -9.06
C THR A 604 9.53 37.63 -8.62
N GLU A 605 9.38 38.96 -8.66
CA GLU A 605 8.11 39.64 -8.39
C GLU A 605 7.17 39.54 -9.60
N THR A 606 5.90 39.22 -9.36
CA THR A 606 4.85 39.19 -10.38
C THR A 606 4.28 40.58 -10.63
N TYR A 607 3.94 40.89 -11.87
CA TYR A 607 3.38 42.19 -12.28
C TYR A 607 2.59 42.05 -13.59
N CYS A 608 1.66 42.98 -13.86
CA CYS A 608 0.90 43.02 -15.10
C CYS A 608 0.57 44.47 -15.47
N ASN A 609 1.18 45.00 -16.54
CA ASN A 609 1.05 46.41 -16.96
C ASN A 609 0.47 46.57 -18.38
N VAL A 610 -0.21 45.54 -18.89
CA VAL A 610 -0.78 45.49 -20.24
C VAL A 610 -2.30 45.62 -20.23
N ALA A 611 -2.89 45.92 -21.38
CA ALA A 611 -4.29 46.34 -21.48
C ALA A 611 -5.33 45.26 -21.09
N TRP A 612 -4.94 43.98 -21.08
CA TRP A 612 -5.80 42.86 -20.70
C TRP A 612 -5.67 42.48 -19.20
N CYS A 613 -4.77 43.13 -18.45
CA CYS A 613 -4.64 42.93 -17.01
C CYS A 613 -5.87 43.48 -16.27
N GLU A 614 -6.22 42.86 -15.14
CA GLU A 614 -7.38 43.21 -14.29
C GLU A 614 -7.00 43.81 -12.93
#